data_AF-A0A9E6AWH8-F1
#
_entry.id   AF-A0A9E6AWH8-F1
#
_cell.length_a   1.000
_cell.length_b   1.000
_cell.length_c   1.000
_cell.angle_alpha   90.00
_cell.angle_beta   90.00
_cell.angle_gamma   90.00
#
_symmetry.space_group_name_H-M   'P 1'
#
loop_
_entity.id
_entity.type
_entity.pdbx_description
1 polymer ?
#
loop_
_entity_poly.entity_id
_entity_poly.type
_entity_poly.pdbx_seq_one_letter_code
_entity_poly.pdbx_strand_id
1 'polypeptide(L)'
;SYYGITSIFIEEMLHMALVANILNAIGGKPVLDSPDFIAQYPTYLPHSDKSFTVPLSKLTPDALEAFLNIERPGEGDSKPEDENYSSIGQFYEAIEIGIQTLADELGEENLFVGDPAYQLSPESTYYGGSGTMIGVTDLESAMAAMNEIVEQGEGLDHQSIWDHDVNMFHPERGEVGHYFRFQEIKFGQRYQTGDTAKSGPTGEKFTVEWDEVHNMKPNPVTEDYAIGSEIRTKMDAFNKIYSEMLRMLEKCFNGEPALLRNSVGTMYEIKAIAIELMQMPTGDGDTTAGPSFDYVAKTASVDAGLPKIKIRKDGPYIVSGDVGLVHKTKISSNKDEALAWQRGEGIDTDSSYALCRCGASSSKPFCDGTHARIDFDGTETADANLIIDRQEVLNGDGITVNSDHSLCMHATFCNNNITSMRRLMPTSENIQVKTQLVSMVEHCPSGALTYSIDGFDQNIEPKMPAEIAITSENDTIGGPLWVTGGVEIERADGEFIETRNRVTLCRCGASKNKPFCDGSHHKINWVP
;
A
#
# COMPACT_ATOMS: atom_id res chain seq x y z
N SER A 1 -10.89 9.18 -27.01
CA SER A 1 -9.67 8.40 -26.69
C SER A 1 -9.56 8.12 -25.20
N TYR A 2 -9.36 9.13 -24.33
CA TYR A 2 -9.12 8.92 -22.88
C TYR A 2 -10.16 8.03 -22.19
N TYR A 3 -11.46 8.34 -22.32
CA TYR A 3 -12.52 7.53 -21.69
C TYR A 3 -12.63 6.12 -22.25
N GLY A 4 -12.34 5.91 -23.55
CA GLY A 4 -12.37 4.58 -24.16
C GLY A 4 -11.23 3.69 -23.68
N ILE A 5 -10.01 4.25 -23.57
CA ILE A 5 -8.86 3.52 -22.99
C ILE A 5 -9.10 3.25 -21.49
N THR A 6 -9.76 4.18 -20.80
CA THR A 6 -10.08 4.01 -19.38
C THR A 6 -11.11 2.89 -19.15
N SER A 7 -12.11 2.71 -20.01
CA SER A 7 -13.05 1.58 -19.86
C SER A 7 -12.35 0.24 -20.08
N ILE A 8 -11.55 0.12 -21.16
CA ILE A 8 -10.73 -1.08 -21.42
C ILE A 8 -9.84 -1.42 -20.23
N PHE A 9 -9.14 -0.43 -19.65
CA PHE A 9 -8.31 -0.65 -18.47
C PHE A 9 -9.08 -1.23 -17.27
N ILE A 10 -10.33 -0.80 -17.07
CA ILE A 10 -11.18 -1.31 -15.99
C ILE A 10 -11.57 -2.76 -16.29
N GLU A 11 -11.94 -3.09 -17.53
CA GLU A 11 -12.27 -4.46 -17.95
C GLU A 11 -11.07 -5.41 -17.83
N GLU A 12 -9.85 -4.99 -18.18
CA GLU A 12 -8.65 -5.80 -17.95
C GLU A 12 -8.37 -6.09 -16.46
N MET A 13 -8.81 -5.20 -15.55
CA MET A 13 -8.76 -5.49 -14.10
C MET A 13 -9.76 -6.57 -13.69
N LEU A 14 -10.95 -6.60 -14.32
CA LEU A 14 -11.92 -7.66 -14.14
C LEU A 14 -11.37 -8.98 -14.67
N HIS A 15 -10.77 -8.99 -15.87
CA HIS A 15 -10.18 -10.19 -16.47
C HIS A 15 -9.17 -10.86 -15.54
N MET A 16 -8.26 -10.07 -14.96
CA MET A 16 -7.29 -10.59 -14.00
C MET A 16 -7.95 -11.23 -12.77
N ALA A 17 -9.04 -10.65 -12.26
CA ALA A 17 -9.79 -11.20 -11.13
C ALA A 17 -10.53 -12.50 -11.50
N LEU A 18 -11.11 -12.57 -12.69
CA LEU A 18 -11.78 -13.77 -13.21
C LEU A 18 -10.79 -14.92 -13.43
N VAL A 19 -9.63 -14.65 -14.03
CA VAL A 19 -8.55 -15.65 -14.18
C VAL A 19 -8.06 -16.13 -12.81
N ALA A 20 -7.94 -15.23 -11.83
CA ALA A 20 -7.58 -15.59 -10.47
C ALA A 20 -8.64 -16.52 -9.83
N ASN A 21 -9.93 -16.25 -10.03
CA ASN A 21 -11.01 -17.11 -9.57
C ASN A 21 -10.94 -18.51 -10.20
N ILE A 22 -10.78 -18.59 -11.53
CA ILE A 22 -10.63 -19.86 -12.26
C ILE A 22 -9.44 -20.66 -11.72
N LEU A 23 -8.27 -20.03 -11.60
CA LEU A 23 -7.05 -20.69 -11.12
C LEU A 23 -7.19 -21.21 -9.68
N ASN A 24 -7.79 -20.41 -8.80
CA ASN A 24 -8.06 -20.85 -7.42
C ASN A 24 -9.06 -22.00 -7.37
N ALA A 25 -10.11 -21.97 -8.18
CA ALA A 25 -11.18 -22.97 -8.16
C ALA A 25 -10.65 -24.37 -8.48
N ILE A 26 -9.66 -24.48 -9.38
CA ILE A 26 -9.01 -25.75 -9.71
C ILE A 26 -7.84 -26.12 -8.76
N GLY A 27 -7.68 -25.41 -7.64
CA GLY A 27 -6.67 -25.67 -6.61
C GLY A 27 -5.30 -25.03 -6.86
N GLY A 28 -5.17 -24.21 -7.91
CA GLY A 28 -4.01 -23.35 -8.16
C GLY A 28 -3.99 -22.11 -7.25
N LYS A 29 -2.95 -21.29 -7.39
CA LYS A 29 -2.80 -20.02 -6.67
C LYS A 29 -2.20 -18.96 -7.58
N PRO A 30 -2.84 -17.80 -7.77
CA PRO A 30 -2.24 -16.68 -8.47
C PRO A 30 -0.95 -16.21 -7.79
N VAL A 31 0.08 -15.94 -8.59
CA VAL A 31 1.37 -15.41 -8.13
C VAL A 31 1.66 -14.12 -8.91
N LEU A 32 1.60 -12.98 -8.21
CA LEU A 32 1.77 -11.64 -8.78
C LEU A 32 2.96 -10.92 -8.14
N ASP A 33 3.31 -11.23 -6.89
CA ASP A 33 4.48 -10.70 -6.19
C ASP A 33 5.75 -11.51 -6.55
N SER A 34 6.10 -11.49 -7.83
CA SER A 34 7.29 -12.16 -8.34
C SER A 34 7.98 -11.30 -9.39
N PRO A 35 9.33 -11.28 -9.43
CA PRO A 35 10.06 -10.63 -10.52
C PRO A 35 9.69 -11.24 -11.89
N ASP A 36 9.29 -12.51 -11.92
CA ASP A 36 8.92 -13.21 -13.16
C ASP A 36 7.54 -12.81 -13.70
N PHE A 37 6.70 -12.18 -12.86
CA PHE A 37 5.38 -11.70 -13.27
C PHE A 37 5.47 -10.37 -14.04
N ILE A 38 6.47 -9.53 -13.73
CA ILE A 38 6.62 -8.21 -14.34
C ILE A 38 7.40 -8.34 -15.65
N ALA A 39 6.81 -7.84 -16.73
CA ALA A 39 7.44 -7.80 -18.03
C ALA A 39 8.58 -6.78 -18.09
N GLN A 40 9.67 -7.14 -18.77
CA GLN A 40 10.70 -6.19 -19.18
C GLN A 40 10.41 -5.67 -20.58
N TYR A 41 10.09 -4.38 -20.70
CA TYR A 41 9.70 -3.79 -21.97
C TYR A 41 10.92 -3.37 -22.82
N PRO A 42 10.86 -3.52 -24.15
CA PRO A 42 9.77 -4.15 -24.90
C PRO A 42 9.82 -5.68 -24.76
N THR A 43 8.64 -6.32 -24.74
CA THR A 43 8.50 -7.78 -24.59
C THR A 43 7.67 -8.39 -25.73
N TYR A 44 7.58 -9.72 -25.78
CA TYR A 44 6.54 -10.44 -26.51
C TYR A 44 5.39 -10.82 -25.57
N LEU A 45 4.20 -11.06 -26.11
CA LEU A 45 3.12 -11.67 -25.33
C LEU A 45 3.56 -13.08 -24.86
N PRO A 46 3.33 -13.44 -23.59
CA PRO A 46 3.62 -14.79 -23.09
C PRO A 46 2.94 -15.86 -23.96
N HIS A 47 3.63 -16.96 -24.23
CA HIS A 47 3.13 -18.09 -25.03
C HIS A 47 2.73 -17.76 -26.50
N SER A 48 2.92 -16.52 -26.96
CA SER A 48 2.55 -16.12 -28.32
C SER A 48 3.51 -16.61 -29.40
N ASP A 49 3.07 -16.47 -30.65
CA ASP A 49 3.86 -16.66 -31.87
C ASP A 49 5.00 -15.65 -32.07
N LYS A 50 5.14 -14.68 -31.15
CA LYS A 50 6.15 -13.61 -31.17
C LYS A 50 6.11 -12.75 -32.44
N SER A 51 4.94 -12.63 -33.07
CA SER A 51 4.73 -11.86 -34.30
C SER A 51 4.96 -10.36 -34.13
N PHE A 52 4.80 -9.80 -32.93
CA PHE A 52 5.05 -8.40 -32.61
C PHE A 52 5.58 -8.21 -31.18
N THR A 53 6.24 -7.07 -30.94
CA THR A 53 6.69 -6.66 -29.60
C THR A 53 5.75 -5.64 -28.99
N VAL A 54 5.52 -5.73 -27.68
CA VAL A 54 4.77 -4.78 -26.86
C VAL A 54 5.77 -3.82 -26.19
N PRO A 55 5.81 -2.53 -26.57
CA PRO A 55 6.62 -1.53 -25.89
C PRO A 55 5.83 -0.80 -24.79
N LEU A 56 6.55 -0.16 -23.87
CA LEU A 56 6.01 0.89 -23.02
C LEU A 56 6.32 2.26 -23.64
N SER A 57 5.31 3.00 -24.08
CA SER A 57 5.51 4.27 -24.80
C SER A 57 4.32 5.22 -24.63
N LYS A 58 4.50 6.47 -25.08
CA LYS A 58 3.40 7.43 -25.20
C LYS A 58 2.39 6.97 -26.27
N LEU A 59 1.15 7.43 -26.16
CA LEU A 59 0.12 7.13 -27.17
C LEU A 59 0.47 7.79 -28.51
N THR A 60 0.77 6.99 -29.51
CA THR A 60 0.93 7.38 -30.92
C THR A 60 0.10 6.45 -31.81
N PRO A 61 -0.10 6.76 -33.10
CA PRO A 61 -0.69 5.81 -34.03
C PRO A 61 0.03 4.46 -34.05
N ASP A 62 1.37 4.46 -33.97
CA ASP A 62 2.16 3.22 -33.92
C ASP A 62 1.97 2.45 -32.60
N ALA A 63 1.87 3.15 -31.46
CA ALA A 63 1.56 2.52 -30.18
C ALA A 63 0.14 1.92 -30.18
N LEU A 64 -0.81 2.55 -30.89
CA LEU A 64 -2.15 2.03 -31.05
C LEU A 64 -2.19 0.73 -31.86
N GLU A 65 -1.30 0.55 -32.84
CA GLU A 65 -1.18 -0.73 -33.55
C GLU A 65 -0.76 -1.87 -32.61
N ALA A 66 0.07 -1.60 -31.58
CA ALA A 66 0.42 -2.61 -30.60
C ALA A 66 -0.82 -3.09 -29.82
N PHE A 67 -1.66 -2.17 -29.34
CA PHE A 67 -2.94 -2.52 -28.69
C PHE A 67 -3.89 -3.27 -29.63
N LEU A 68 -4.01 -2.84 -30.89
CA LEU A 68 -4.82 -3.54 -31.89
C LEU A 68 -4.32 -4.96 -32.18
N ASN A 69 -3.00 -5.19 -32.11
CA ASN A 69 -2.44 -6.54 -32.30
C ASN A 69 -2.63 -7.42 -31.06
N ILE A 70 -2.64 -6.85 -29.85
CA ILE A 70 -2.96 -7.58 -28.60
C ILE A 70 -4.40 -8.09 -28.65
N GLU A 71 -5.34 -7.21 -28.93
CA GLU A 71 -6.78 -7.52 -28.94
C GLU A 71 -7.26 -8.13 -30.26
N ARG A 72 -6.35 -8.47 -31.18
CA ARG A 72 -6.72 -8.89 -32.52
C ARG A 72 -7.58 -10.17 -32.42
N PRO A 73 -8.80 -10.18 -32.98
CA PRO A 73 -9.63 -11.36 -32.99
C PRO A 73 -8.92 -12.54 -33.64
N GLY A 74 -9.08 -13.74 -33.08
CA GLY A 74 -8.61 -14.98 -33.70
C GLY A 74 -9.17 -15.15 -35.11
N GLU A 75 -8.43 -15.82 -36.01
CA GLU A 75 -9.05 -16.29 -37.24
C GLU A 75 -10.08 -17.37 -36.87
N GLY A 76 -11.35 -17.22 -37.27
CA GLY A 76 -12.38 -18.23 -36.99
C GLY A 76 -11.93 -19.61 -37.48
N ASP A 77 -12.05 -20.62 -36.62
CA ASP A 77 -11.59 -22.01 -36.77
C ASP A 77 -10.09 -22.28 -36.51
N SER A 78 -9.33 -21.32 -35.96
CA SER A 78 -7.94 -21.54 -35.51
C SER A 78 -7.91 -22.56 -34.38
N LYS A 79 -7.25 -23.70 -34.56
CA LYS A 79 -7.10 -24.65 -33.45
C LYS A 79 -6.16 -24.07 -32.39
N PRO A 80 -6.43 -24.26 -31.09
CA PRO A 80 -5.46 -23.92 -30.06
C PRO A 80 -4.12 -24.64 -30.27
N GLU A 81 -3.01 -23.93 -30.07
CA GLU A 81 -1.66 -24.43 -30.27
C GLU A 81 -0.88 -24.43 -28.95
N ASP A 82 -0.10 -25.47 -28.67
CA ASP A 82 0.80 -25.45 -27.51
C ASP A 82 1.88 -24.37 -27.69
N GLU A 83 1.91 -23.38 -26.79
CA GLU A 83 3.03 -22.43 -26.64
C GLU A 83 3.34 -21.60 -27.91
N ASN A 84 2.34 -21.31 -28.74
CA ASN A 84 2.49 -20.56 -30.00
C ASN A 84 1.20 -19.83 -30.44
N TYR A 85 0.54 -19.12 -29.53
CA TYR A 85 -0.78 -18.53 -29.78
C TYR A 85 -0.71 -17.25 -30.64
N SER A 86 -1.65 -17.11 -31.56
CA SER A 86 -1.77 -16.01 -32.53
C SER A 86 -2.78 -14.92 -32.12
N SER A 87 -3.66 -15.23 -31.16
CA SER A 87 -4.59 -14.32 -30.48
C SER A 87 -4.84 -14.74 -29.03
N ILE A 88 -5.43 -13.85 -28.23
CA ILE A 88 -5.83 -14.13 -26.85
C ILE A 88 -7.00 -15.11 -26.80
N GLY A 89 -7.95 -15.02 -27.74
CA GLY A 89 -9.06 -15.97 -27.89
C GLY A 89 -8.57 -17.39 -28.12
N GLN A 90 -7.56 -17.60 -28.98
CA GLN A 90 -6.96 -18.93 -29.18
C GLN A 90 -6.31 -19.47 -27.90
N PHE A 91 -5.75 -18.59 -27.07
CA PHE A 91 -5.17 -18.97 -25.77
C PHE A 91 -6.26 -19.40 -24.77
N TYR A 92 -7.37 -18.66 -24.67
CA TYR A 92 -8.48 -19.06 -23.80
C TYR A 92 -9.22 -20.30 -24.30
N GLU A 93 -9.36 -20.50 -25.62
CA GLU A 93 -9.95 -21.72 -26.18
C GLU A 93 -9.15 -22.98 -25.77
N ALA A 94 -7.81 -22.89 -25.72
CA ALA A 94 -6.97 -23.97 -25.17
C ALA A 94 -7.29 -24.25 -23.69
N ILE A 95 -7.48 -23.20 -22.89
CA ILE A 95 -7.79 -23.33 -21.46
C ILE A 95 -9.18 -23.94 -21.27
N GLU A 96 -10.17 -23.50 -22.04
CA GLU A 96 -11.53 -24.04 -22.05
C GLU A 96 -11.54 -25.54 -22.35
N ILE A 97 -10.87 -25.95 -23.43
CA ILE A 97 -10.72 -27.36 -23.79
C ILE A 97 -10.01 -28.13 -22.68
N GLY A 98 -8.98 -27.55 -22.07
CA GLY A 98 -8.26 -28.15 -20.95
C GLY A 98 -9.14 -28.40 -19.73
N ILE A 99 -9.91 -27.38 -19.30
CA ILE A 99 -10.84 -27.48 -18.16
C ILE A 99 -11.95 -28.49 -18.45
N GLN A 100 -12.55 -28.45 -19.65
CA GLN A 100 -13.59 -29.40 -20.05
C GLN A 100 -13.08 -30.84 -20.06
N THR A 101 -11.88 -31.06 -20.62
CA THR A 101 -11.25 -32.39 -20.66
C THR A 101 -11.00 -32.90 -19.24
N LEU A 102 -10.47 -32.06 -18.35
CA LEU A 102 -10.25 -32.44 -16.95
C LEU A 102 -11.57 -32.69 -16.21
N ALA A 103 -12.63 -31.95 -16.51
CA ALA A 103 -13.95 -32.17 -15.93
C ALA A 103 -14.54 -33.52 -16.36
N ASP A 104 -14.39 -33.88 -17.64
CA ASP A 104 -14.82 -35.17 -18.19
C ASP A 104 -14.03 -36.36 -17.61
N GLU A 105 -12.73 -36.18 -17.38
CA GLU A 105 -11.85 -37.24 -16.87
C GLU A 105 -11.91 -37.42 -15.34
N LEU A 106 -11.92 -36.32 -14.58
CA LEU A 106 -11.84 -36.32 -13.12
C LEU A 106 -13.21 -36.21 -12.44
N GLY A 107 -14.20 -35.65 -13.14
CA GLY A 107 -15.46 -35.18 -12.56
C GLY A 107 -15.31 -33.81 -11.89
N GLU A 108 -16.34 -32.97 -11.99
CA GLU A 108 -16.31 -31.59 -11.47
C GLU A 108 -15.94 -31.50 -9.98
N GLU A 109 -16.46 -32.42 -9.14
CA GLU A 109 -16.16 -32.45 -7.69
C GLU A 109 -14.67 -32.66 -7.38
N ASN A 110 -13.91 -33.29 -8.27
CA ASN A 110 -12.47 -33.52 -8.11
C ASN A 110 -11.60 -32.51 -8.87
N LEU A 111 -12.19 -31.72 -9.77
CA LEU A 111 -11.51 -30.64 -10.48
C LEU A 111 -11.60 -29.34 -9.68
N PHE A 112 -12.80 -28.95 -9.26
CA PHE A 112 -13.06 -27.69 -8.56
C PHE A 112 -12.87 -27.85 -7.04
N VAL A 113 -11.63 -28.11 -6.63
CA VAL A 113 -11.23 -28.41 -5.24
C VAL A 113 -10.74 -27.20 -4.44
N GLY A 114 -10.70 -26.02 -5.06
CA GLY A 114 -10.31 -24.76 -4.44
C GLY A 114 -11.19 -24.37 -3.27
N ASP A 115 -10.66 -23.55 -2.35
CA ASP A 115 -11.45 -23.00 -1.25
C ASP A 115 -12.43 -21.95 -1.80
N PRO A 116 -13.77 -22.16 -1.68
CA PRO A 116 -14.74 -21.17 -2.16
C PRO A 116 -14.61 -19.81 -1.47
N ALA A 117 -13.98 -19.73 -0.29
CA ALA A 117 -13.72 -18.47 0.40
C ALA A 117 -12.71 -17.56 -0.35
N TYR A 118 -11.97 -18.10 -1.32
CA TYR A 118 -11.00 -17.34 -2.11
C TYR A 118 -11.63 -16.70 -3.35
N GLN A 119 -12.88 -17.07 -3.66
CA GLN A 119 -13.59 -16.55 -4.83
C GLN A 119 -14.05 -15.10 -4.62
N LEU A 120 -13.72 -14.24 -5.57
CA LEU A 120 -14.30 -12.91 -5.69
C LEU A 120 -15.68 -13.02 -6.35
N SER A 121 -16.70 -12.45 -5.74
CA SER A 121 -18.07 -12.46 -6.24
C SER A 121 -18.71 -11.08 -6.07
N PRO A 122 -19.86 -10.80 -6.70
CA PRO A 122 -20.58 -9.54 -6.52
C PRO A 122 -20.99 -9.30 -5.06
N GLU A 123 -21.17 -10.36 -4.27
CA GLU A 123 -21.50 -10.28 -2.85
C GLU A 123 -20.27 -10.02 -1.96
N SER A 124 -19.10 -10.56 -2.34
CA SER A 124 -17.87 -10.39 -1.56
C SER A 124 -17.09 -9.13 -1.97
N THR A 125 -17.41 -8.53 -3.12
CA THR A 125 -16.68 -7.39 -3.69
C THR A 125 -17.60 -6.32 -4.26
N TYR A 126 -17.30 -5.04 -3.98
CA TYR A 126 -17.93 -3.93 -4.68
C TYR A 126 -17.11 -3.64 -5.95
N TYR A 127 -17.50 -4.24 -7.07
CA TYR A 127 -16.99 -3.90 -8.39
C TYR A 127 -18.04 -3.04 -9.11
N GLY A 128 -17.71 -1.77 -9.35
CA GLY A 128 -18.62 -0.80 -9.98
C GLY A 128 -18.26 -0.45 -11.42
N GLY A 129 -17.49 -1.32 -12.10
CA GLY A 129 -17.04 -1.18 -13.49
C GLY A 129 -17.98 -1.85 -14.50
N SER A 130 -17.55 -1.89 -15.77
CA SER A 130 -18.20 -2.69 -16.83
C SER A 130 -17.92 -4.18 -16.62
N GLY A 131 -18.86 -5.05 -16.99
CA GLY A 131 -18.79 -6.49 -16.81
C GLY A 131 -19.22 -7.04 -15.45
N THR A 132 -19.19 -8.37 -15.33
CA THR A 132 -19.68 -9.13 -14.16
C THR A 132 -18.55 -9.88 -13.44
N MET A 133 -18.40 -9.63 -12.15
CA MET A 133 -17.54 -10.46 -11.28
C MET A 133 -18.20 -11.82 -11.06
N ILE A 134 -17.56 -12.92 -11.46
CA ILE A 134 -18.12 -14.27 -11.38
C ILE A 134 -17.25 -15.11 -10.44
N GLY A 135 -17.83 -15.58 -9.33
CA GLY A 135 -17.20 -16.57 -8.47
C GLY A 135 -17.27 -17.95 -9.13
N VAL A 136 -16.14 -18.65 -9.21
CA VAL A 136 -16.02 -19.92 -9.92
C VAL A 136 -16.00 -21.08 -8.92
N THR A 137 -16.99 -21.96 -9.03
CA THR A 137 -17.15 -23.13 -8.14
C THR A 137 -17.41 -24.44 -8.89
N ASP A 138 -17.66 -24.35 -10.19
CA ASP A 138 -18.04 -25.47 -11.05
C ASP A 138 -17.69 -25.16 -12.52
N LEU A 139 -17.97 -26.11 -13.40
CA LEU A 139 -17.66 -25.97 -14.82
C LEU A 139 -18.46 -24.84 -15.48
N GLU A 140 -19.74 -24.70 -15.12
CA GLU A 140 -20.62 -23.67 -15.68
C GLU A 140 -20.11 -22.26 -15.37
N SER A 141 -19.76 -22.00 -14.11
CA SER A 141 -19.21 -20.71 -13.67
C SER A 141 -17.81 -20.45 -14.24
N ALA A 142 -16.98 -21.49 -14.45
CA ALA A 142 -15.67 -21.34 -15.09
C ALA A 142 -15.80 -20.93 -16.56
N MET A 143 -16.72 -21.57 -17.32
CA MET A 143 -17.00 -21.20 -18.71
C MET A 143 -17.60 -19.81 -18.80
N ALA A 144 -18.50 -19.43 -17.89
CA ALA A 144 -19.06 -18.09 -17.85
C ALA A 144 -17.98 -17.02 -17.62
N ALA A 145 -17.04 -17.27 -16.71
CA ALA A 145 -15.92 -16.36 -16.46
C ALA A 145 -14.98 -16.22 -17.66
N MET A 146 -14.71 -17.29 -18.42
CA MET A 146 -13.89 -17.21 -19.64
C MET A 146 -14.60 -16.50 -20.79
N ASN A 147 -15.90 -16.78 -20.98
CA ASN A 147 -16.70 -16.08 -21.98
C ASN A 147 -16.72 -14.57 -21.73
N GLU A 148 -16.89 -14.13 -20.49
CA GLU A 148 -16.83 -12.70 -20.13
C GLU A 148 -15.51 -12.05 -20.58
N ILE A 149 -14.36 -12.72 -20.35
CA ILE A 149 -13.04 -12.22 -20.72
C ILE A 149 -12.89 -12.12 -22.25
N VAL A 150 -13.28 -13.17 -22.97
CA VAL A 150 -13.11 -13.24 -24.43
C VAL A 150 -14.06 -12.27 -25.13
N GLU A 151 -15.31 -12.15 -24.66
CA GLU A 151 -16.31 -11.24 -25.22
C GLU A 151 -15.87 -9.77 -25.10
N GLN A 152 -15.35 -9.35 -23.94
CA GLN A 152 -14.85 -7.98 -23.74
C GLN A 152 -13.63 -7.66 -24.60
N GLY A 153 -12.70 -8.63 -24.76
CA GLY A 153 -11.51 -8.46 -25.60
C GLY A 153 -11.82 -8.40 -27.11
N GLU A 154 -12.35 -9.49 -27.66
CA GLU A 154 -12.46 -9.71 -29.11
C GLU A 154 -13.87 -9.44 -29.67
N GLY A 155 -14.89 -9.31 -28.82
CA GLY A 155 -16.31 -9.27 -29.19
C GLY A 155 -16.94 -10.67 -29.35
N LEU A 156 -18.28 -10.70 -29.39
CA LEU A 156 -19.10 -11.92 -29.45
C LEU A 156 -18.78 -12.86 -30.63
N ASP A 157 -18.41 -14.12 -30.33
CA ASP A 157 -18.31 -15.26 -31.25
C ASP A 157 -17.49 -15.00 -32.53
N HIS A 158 -16.54 -14.05 -32.50
CA HIS A 158 -15.84 -13.52 -33.67
C HIS A 158 -16.76 -12.99 -34.81
N GLN A 159 -18.04 -12.75 -34.52
CA GLN A 159 -19.07 -12.37 -35.50
C GLN A 159 -19.74 -11.03 -35.18
N SER A 160 -19.92 -10.72 -33.90
CA SER A 160 -20.46 -9.44 -33.44
C SER A 160 -19.35 -8.59 -32.81
N ILE A 161 -19.39 -7.30 -33.13
CA ILE A 161 -18.45 -6.31 -32.59
C ILE A 161 -18.83 -5.85 -31.17
N TRP A 162 -20.04 -6.17 -30.72
CA TRP A 162 -20.60 -5.77 -29.42
C TRP A 162 -20.28 -6.82 -28.36
N ASP A 163 -20.07 -6.39 -27.11
CA ASP A 163 -19.65 -7.21 -25.96
C ASP A 163 -20.77 -7.38 -24.90
N HIS A 164 -22.03 -7.11 -25.28
CA HIS A 164 -23.24 -7.11 -24.41
C HIS A 164 -23.27 -6.09 -23.27
N ASP A 165 -22.16 -5.44 -22.96
CA ASP A 165 -22.07 -4.44 -21.90
C ASP A 165 -22.61 -3.06 -22.35
N VAL A 166 -22.88 -2.23 -21.34
CA VAL A 166 -23.25 -0.83 -21.53
C VAL A 166 -22.07 0.06 -21.21
N ASN A 167 -21.87 1.10 -22.01
CA ASN A 167 -20.73 1.97 -21.82
C ASN A 167 -20.76 2.65 -20.44
N MET A 168 -19.71 2.44 -19.65
CA MET A 168 -19.62 2.95 -18.27
C MET A 168 -19.80 4.47 -18.14
N PHE A 169 -19.36 5.24 -19.13
CA PHE A 169 -19.46 6.71 -19.12
C PHE A 169 -20.69 7.24 -19.87
N HIS A 170 -21.33 6.38 -20.67
CA HIS A 170 -22.48 6.66 -21.51
C HIS A 170 -23.46 5.47 -21.50
N PRO A 171 -24.17 5.19 -20.38
CA PRO A 171 -24.98 3.98 -20.22
C PRO A 171 -26.13 3.85 -21.23
N GLU A 172 -26.43 4.90 -21.99
CA GLU A 172 -27.37 4.87 -23.10
C GLU A 172 -26.84 4.18 -24.37
N ARG A 173 -25.56 3.78 -24.38
CA ARG A 173 -24.86 3.17 -25.52
C ARG A 173 -24.40 1.76 -25.15
N GLY A 174 -24.52 0.82 -26.10
CA GLY A 174 -23.82 -0.46 -26.00
C GLY A 174 -22.31 -0.26 -26.16
N GLU A 175 -21.53 -1.20 -25.65
CA GLU A 175 -20.08 -1.22 -25.78
C GLU A 175 -19.63 -2.25 -26.83
N VAL A 176 -18.51 -1.96 -27.49
CA VAL A 176 -17.90 -2.84 -28.49
C VAL A 176 -16.63 -3.41 -27.89
N GLY A 177 -16.21 -4.61 -28.28
CA GLY A 177 -15.01 -5.23 -27.72
C GLY A 177 -13.74 -4.36 -27.87
N HIS A 178 -12.71 -4.64 -27.07
CA HIS A 178 -11.48 -3.84 -26.96
C HIS A 178 -10.86 -3.54 -28.33
N TYR A 179 -10.75 -4.53 -29.21
CA TYR A 179 -10.24 -4.36 -30.56
C TYR A 179 -10.95 -3.25 -31.32
N PHE A 180 -12.29 -3.25 -31.28
CA PHE A 180 -13.12 -2.28 -31.97
C PHE A 180 -13.07 -0.91 -31.31
N ARG A 181 -12.98 -0.83 -29.98
CA ARG A 181 -12.73 0.43 -29.25
C ARG A 181 -11.40 1.07 -29.66
N PHE A 182 -10.34 0.29 -29.82
CA PHE A 182 -9.07 0.81 -30.36
C PHE A 182 -9.20 1.23 -31.83
N GLN A 183 -10.00 0.53 -32.65
CA GLN A 183 -10.31 0.98 -34.01
C GLN A 183 -11.06 2.31 -34.02
N GLU A 184 -11.98 2.56 -33.08
CA GLU A 184 -12.66 3.86 -32.98
C GLU A 184 -11.65 5.00 -32.82
N ILE A 185 -10.62 4.81 -31.98
CA ILE A 185 -9.56 5.78 -31.74
C ILE A 185 -8.70 5.95 -33.00
N LYS A 186 -8.38 4.85 -33.69
CA LYS A 186 -7.60 4.88 -34.94
C LYS A 186 -8.30 5.68 -36.03
N PHE A 187 -9.61 5.52 -36.17
CA PHE A 187 -10.40 6.20 -37.20
C PHE A 187 -10.95 7.56 -36.75
N GLY A 188 -10.91 7.88 -35.46
CA GLY A 188 -11.56 9.06 -34.90
C GLY A 188 -13.08 9.02 -35.10
N GLN A 189 -13.67 7.82 -35.05
CA GLN A 189 -15.09 7.61 -35.35
C GLN A 189 -15.64 6.41 -34.58
N ARG A 190 -16.82 6.57 -33.98
CA ARG A 190 -17.48 5.53 -33.18
C ARG A 190 -18.26 4.54 -34.04
N TYR A 191 -18.38 3.32 -33.55
CA TYR A 191 -19.33 2.34 -34.06
C TYR A 191 -20.77 2.72 -33.70
N GLN A 192 -21.71 2.33 -34.55
CA GLN A 192 -23.14 2.45 -34.29
C GLN A 192 -23.88 1.17 -34.68
N THR A 193 -25.12 1.01 -34.21
CA THR A 193 -25.94 -0.16 -34.50
C THR A 193 -26.03 -0.42 -36.02
N GLY A 194 -25.65 -1.63 -36.44
CA GLY A 194 -25.62 -2.04 -37.85
C GLY A 194 -24.22 -2.05 -38.48
N ASP A 195 -23.21 -1.47 -37.82
CA ASP A 195 -21.82 -1.65 -38.22
C ASP A 195 -21.33 -3.08 -37.91
N THR A 196 -20.31 -3.50 -38.66
CA THR A 196 -19.66 -4.81 -38.57
C THR A 196 -18.15 -4.62 -38.58
N ALA A 197 -17.39 -5.66 -38.19
CA ALA A 197 -15.94 -5.66 -38.29
C ALA A 197 -15.44 -5.31 -39.71
N LYS A 198 -16.18 -5.70 -40.75
CA LYS A 198 -15.83 -5.43 -42.16
C LYS A 198 -16.22 -4.03 -42.63
N SER A 199 -17.31 -3.47 -42.12
CA SER A 199 -17.75 -2.11 -42.54
C SER A 199 -16.91 -1.01 -41.89
N GLY A 200 -16.37 -1.27 -40.69
CA GLY A 200 -15.75 -0.25 -39.85
C GLY A 200 -16.79 0.69 -39.21
N PRO A 201 -16.33 1.68 -38.42
CA PRO A 201 -17.21 2.59 -37.69
C PRO A 201 -17.84 3.65 -38.60
N THR A 202 -19.16 3.82 -38.53
CA THR A 202 -19.89 4.83 -39.33
C THR A 202 -20.61 5.90 -38.49
N GLY A 203 -20.49 5.82 -37.17
CA GLY A 203 -21.17 6.69 -36.20
C GLY A 203 -20.49 8.04 -35.98
N GLU A 204 -20.60 8.54 -34.74
CA GLU A 204 -20.13 9.86 -34.30
C GLU A 204 -18.61 10.02 -34.51
N LYS A 205 -18.20 11.12 -35.16
CA LYS A 205 -16.78 11.47 -35.32
C LYS A 205 -16.25 12.22 -34.12
N PHE A 206 -15.00 11.97 -33.77
CA PHE A 206 -14.27 12.68 -32.73
C PHE A 206 -12.80 12.89 -33.12
N THR A 207 -12.18 13.92 -32.56
CA THR A 207 -10.75 14.19 -32.80
C THR A 207 -9.90 13.50 -31.75
N VAL A 208 -8.75 12.97 -32.17
CA VAL A 208 -7.70 12.49 -31.29
C VAL A 208 -6.52 13.45 -31.39
N GLU A 209 -6.22 14.13 -30.29
CA GLU A 209 -5.11 15.09 -30.21
C GLU A 209 -3.81 14.35 -29.91
N TRP A 210 -3.16 13.82 -30.95
CA TRP A 210 -1.94 13.02 -30.83
C TRP A 210 -0.73 13.80 -30.28
N ASP A 211 -0.72 15.13 -30.44
CA ASP A 211 0.39 15.99 -30.03
C ASP A 211 0.25 16.50 -28.57
N GLU A 212 -0.92 16.33 -27.95
CA GLU A 212 -1.19 16.75 -26.56
C GLU A 212 -0.77 15.70 -25.51
N VAL A 213 -0.11 14.62 -25.94
CA VAL A 213 0.41 13.57 -25.06
C VAL A 213 1.82 13.91 -24.59
N HIS A 214 2.13 13.62 -23.33
CA HIS A 214 3.49 13.77 -22.82
C HIS A 214 4.48 12.94 -23.66
N ASN A 215 5.61 13.55 -24.06
CA ASN A 215 6.65 12.90 -24.86
C ASN A 215 7.52 11.97 -23.99
N MET A 216 6.90 10.96 -23.38
CA MET A 216 7.53 10.03 -22.47
C MET A 216 8.63 9.23 -23.19
N LYS A 217 9.81 9.12 -22.56
CA LYS A 217 10.88 8.23 -23.02
C LYS A 217 10.33 6.79 -23.14
N PRO A 218 10.51 6.11 -24.29
CA PRO A 218 10.03 4.74 -24.45
C PRO A 218 10.87 3.76 -23.63
N ASN A 219 10.21 2.74 -23.09
CA ASN A 219 10.78 1.66 -22.26
C ASN A 219 11.73 2.18 -21.17
N PRO A 220 11.27 3.12 -20.31
CA PRO A 220 12.11 3.67 -19.26
C PRO A 220 12.48 2.58 -18.26
N VAL A 221 13.75 2.55 -17.84
CA VAL A 221 14.21 1.72 -16.72
C VAL A 221 14.75 2.61 -15.61
N THR A 222 14.69 2.15 -14.36
CA THR A 222 15.13 2.93 -13.20
C THR A 222 16.60 3.36 -13.29
N GLU A 223 17.45 2.53 -13.90
CA GLU A 223 18.88 2.78 -14.13
C GLU A 223 19.16 3.91 -15.12
N ASP A 224 18.17 4.34 -15.91
CA ASP A 224 18.31 5.48 -16.82
C ASP A 224 18.58 6.79 -16.07
N TYR A 225 18.19 6.85 -14.80
CA TYR A 225 18.23 8.06 -13.99
C TYR A 225 19.22 7.91 -12.83
N ALA A 226 20.07 8.92 -12.66
CA ALA A 226 21.10 8.93 -11.63
C ALA A 226 20.50 8.82 -10.21
N ILE A 227 21.16 8.03 -9.35
CA ILE A 227 20.81 7.91 -7.92
C ILE A 227 20.84 9.29 -7.27
N GLY A 228 19.75 9.64 -6.56
CA GLY A 228 19.57 10.95 -5.92
C GLY A 228 18.99 12.03 -6.83
N SER A 229 18.73 11.74 -8.12
CA SER A 229 17.93 12.64 -8.96
C SER A 229 16.46 12.63 -8.53
N GLU A 230 15.75 13.73 -8.83
CA GLU A 230 14.32 13.83 -8.52
C GLU A 230 13.51 12.76 -9.26
N ILE A 231 13.84 12.51 -10.54
CA ILE A 231 13.20 11.48 -11.36
C ILE A 231 13.41 10.11 -10.72
N ARG A 232 14.66 9.79 -10.35
CA ARG A 232 14.97 8.52 -9.69
C ARG A 232 14.20 8.33 -8.39
N THR A 233 14.13 9.37 -7.56
CA THR A 233 13.40 9.32 -6.28
C THR A 233 11.91 9.03 -6.48
N LYS A 234 11.26 9.68 -7.47
CA LYS A 234 9.85 9.42 -7.79
C LYS A 234 9.66 8.07 -8.48
N MET A 235 10.61 7.63 -9.31
CA MET A 235 10.59 6.32 -9.94
C MET A 235 10.66 5.19 -8.92
N ASP A 236 11.59 5.28 -7.96
CA ASP A 236 11.74 4.31 -6.87
C ASP A 236 10.44 4.24 -6.03
N ALA A 237 9.81 5.39 -5.76
CA ALA A 237 8.51 5.45 -5.07
C ALA A 237 7.39 4.81 -5.90
N PHE A 238 7.31 5.09 -7.21
CA PHE A 238 6.34 4.48 -8.12
C PHE A 238 6.48 2.95 -8.13
N ASN A 239 7.70 2.45 -8.35
CA ASN A 239 7.98 1.01 -8.45
C ASN A 239 7.70 0.28 -7.12
N LYS A 240 7.98 0.92 -5.99
CA LYS A 240 7.63 0.40 -4.66
C LYS A 240 6.12 0.26 -4.50
N ILE A 241 5.35 1.31 -4.77
CA ILE A 241 3.89 1.29 -4.60
C ILE A 241 3.24 0.32 -5.59
N TYR A 242 3.75 0.25 -6.83
CA TYR A 242 3.33 -0.75 -7.82
C TYR A 242 3.55 -2.19 -7.33
N SER A 243 4.73 -2.49 -6.78
CA SER A 243 5.03 -3.82 -6.23
C SER A 243 4.18 -4.14 -4.98
N GLU A 244 3.89 -3.14 -4.14
CA GLU A 244 2.97 -3.28 -2.99
C GLU A 244 1.52 -3.53 -3.43
N MET A 245 1.06 -2.88 -4.50
CA MET A 245 -0.24 -3.14 -5.10
C MET A 245 -0.35 -4.58 -5.61
N LEU A 246 0.66 -5.09 -6.33
CA LEU A 246 0.70 -6.49 -6.78
C LEU A 246 0.62 -7.47 -5.61
N ARG A 247 1.29 -7.17 -4.49
CA ARG A 247 1.21 -7.97 -3.25
C ARG A 247 -0.18 -7.98 -2.65
N MET A 248 -0.83 -6.82 -2.60
CA MET A 248 -2.20 -6.72 -2.08
C MET A 248 -3.18 -7.46 -2.98
N LEU A 249 -3.00 -7.40 -4.31
CA LEU A 249 -3.78 -8.19 -5.27
C LEU A 249 -3.53 -9.69 -5.09
N GLU A 250 -2.29 -10.14 -4.94
CA GLU A 250 -1.98 -11.54 -4.66
C GLU A 250 -2.66 -12.04 -3.39
N LYS A 251 -2.58 -11.28 -2.28
CA LYS A 251 -3.29 -11.63 -1.03
C LYS A 251 -4.80 -11.64 -1.24
N CYS A 252 -5.33 -10.65 -1.94
CA CYS A 252 -6.74 -10.55 -2.28
C CYS A 252 -7.22 -11.82 -3.00
N PHE A 253 -6.53 -12.21 -4.07
CA PHE A 253 -6.85 -13.37 -4.87
C PHE A 253 -6.58 -14.70 -4.16
N ASN A 254 -5.79 -14.72 -3.09
CA ASN A 254 -5.48 -15.91 -2.32
C ASN A 254 -6.19 -15.96 -0.95
N GLY A 255 -7.35 -15.29 -0.81
CA GLY A 255 -8.23 -15.45 0.36
C GLY A 255 -8.46 -14.22 1.23
N GLU A 256 -8.04 -13.03 0.80
CA GLU A 256 -8.32 -11.76 1.50
C GLU A 256 -9.15 -10.78 0.64
N PRO A 257 -10.38 -11.12 0.23
CA PRO A 257 -11.18 -10.36 -0.75
C PRO A 257 -11.43 -8.88 -0.36
N ALA A 258 -11.39 -8.57 0.94
CA ALA A 258 -11.52 -7.21 1.45
C ALA A 258 -10.41 -6.26 0.95
N LEU A 259 -9.25 -6.81 0.56
CA LEU A 259 -8.13 -6.02 0.05
C LEU A 259 -8.36 -5.48 -1.36
N LEU A 260 -9.33 -5.99 -2.13
CA LEU A 260 -9.58 -5.53 -3.51
C LEU A 260 -9.80 -4.01 -3.57
N ARG A 261 -10.61 -3.48 -2.65
CA ARG A 261 -10.89 -2.05 -2.57
C ARG A 261 -9.62 -1.24 -2.25
N ASN A 262 -8.76 -1.77 -1.39
CA ASN A 262 -7.50 -1.13 -1.05
C ASN A 262 -6.56 -1.13 -2.26
N SER A 263 -6.45 -2.24 -2.99
CA SER A 263 -5.63 -2.36 -4.21
C SER A 263 -6.08 -1.39 -5.30
N VAL A 264 -7.39 -1.28 -5.54
CA VAL A 264 -7.96 -0.29 -6.46
C VAL A 264 -7.66 1.14 -6.00
N GLY A 265 -7.70 1.40 -4.70
CA GLY A 265 -7.27 2.69 -4.13
C GLY A 265 -5.81 3.02 -4.45
N THR A 266 -4.91 2.05 -4.26
CA THR A 266 -3.48 2.17 -4.58
C THR A 266 -3.24 2.41 -6.08
N MET A 267 -4.04 1.83 -6.97
CA MET A 267 -3.95 2.10 -8.43
C MET A 267 -4.13 3.60 -8.75
N TYR A 268 -5.07 4.27 -8.10
CA TYR A 268 -5.27 5.72 -8.30
C TYR A 268 -4.12 6.56 -7.73
N GLU A 269 -3.48 6.11 -6.65
CA GLU A 269 -2.28 6.74 -6.11
C GLU A 269 -1.09 6.61 -7.07
N ILE A 270 -0.86 5.41 -7.60
CA ILE A 270 0.19 5.14 -8.60
C ILE A 270 -0.02 6.00 -9.84
N LYS A 271 -1.27 6.16 -10.30
CA LYS A 271 -1.61 7.04 -11.43
C LYS A 271 -1.15 8.48 -11.20
N ALA A 272 -1.34 9.03 -10.01
CA ALA A 272 -0.91 10.40 -9.70
C ALA A 272 0.62 10.55 -9.85
N ILE A 273 1.38 9.58 -9.34
CA ILE A 273 2.84 9.55 -9.44
C ILE A 273 3.29 9.36 -10.90
N ALA A 274 2.60 8.52 -11.67
CA ALA A 274 2.89 8.32 -13.09
C ALA A 274 2.74 9.62 -13.89
N ILE A 275 1.66 10.38 -13.63
CA ILE A 275 1.42 11.69 -14.26
C ILE A 275 2.52 12.67 -13.89
N GLU A 276 2.94 12.71 -12.63
CA GLU A 276 4.05 13.56 -12.20
C GLU A 276 5.36 13.18 -12.90
N LEU A 277 5.70 11.89 -12.98
CA LEU A 277 6.88 11.40 -13.72
C LEU A 277 6.83 11.84 -15.19
N MET A 278 5.68 11.69 -15.84
CA MET A 278 5.47 12.10 -17.24
C MET A 278 5.56 13.61 -17.50
N GLN A 279 5.59 14.43 -16.44
CA GLN A 279 5.82 15.88 -16.53
C GLN A 279 7.29 16.28 -16.32
N MET A 280 8.15 15.36 -15.86
CA MET A 280 9.54 15.65 -15.55
C MET A 280 10.43 15.53 -16.80
N PRO A 281 11.13 16.59 -17.24
CA PRO A 281 12.06 16.49 -18.36
C PRO A 281 13.25 15.58 -18.01
N THR A 282 13.63 14.66 -18.90
CA THR A 282 14.79 13.76 -18.67
C THR A 282 16.13 14.48 -18.79
N GLY A 283 16.14 15.68 -19.38
CA GLY A 283 17.34 16.49 -19.60
C GLY A 283 17.99 16.29 -20.97
N ASP A 284 17.45 15.42 -21.83
CA ASP A 284 17.89 15.24 -23.22
C ASP A 284 17.38 16.34 -24.17
N GLY A 285 16.45 17.17 -23.70
CA GLY A 285 15.84 18.27 -24.47
C GLY A 285 14.67 17.86 -25.35
N ASP A 286 14.22 16.60 -25.28
CA ASP A 286 13.16 16.04 -26.12
C ASP A 286 12.10 15.27 -25.31
N THR A 287 12.52 14.47 -24.32
CA THR A 287 11.64 13.53 -23.62
C THR A 287 11.34 13.90 -22.17
N THR A 288 10.23 13.36 -21.66
CA THR A 288 9.90 13.31 -20.24
C THR A 288 10.10 11.91 -19.68
N ALA A 289 10.24 11.80 -18.36
CA ALA A 289 10.35 10.52 -17.69
C ALA A 289 9.02 9.75 -17.78
N GLY A 290 9.05 8.45 -17.47
CA GLY A 290 7.87 7.60 -17.48
C GLY A 290 8.02 6.48 -16.48
N PRO A 291 6.92 5.91 -15.98
CA PRO A 291 6.97 4.79 -15.04
C PRO A 291 7.73 3.61 -15.65
N SER A 292 8.66 3.01 -14.91
CA SER A 292 9.43 1.84 -15.36
C SER A 292 8.76 0.51 -15.00
N PHE A 293 7.93 0.50 -13.96
CA PHE A 293 7.29 -0.71 -13.41
C PHE A 293 8.28 -1.76 -12.93
N ASP A 294 9.53 -1.39 -12.63
CA ASP A 294 10.54 -2.34 -12.17
C ASP A 294 10.08 -3.01 -10.88
N TYR A 295 10.25 -4.34 -10.82
CA TYR A 295 9.92 -5.09 -9.61
C TYR A 295 10.81 -4.66 -8.45
N VAL A 296 10.19 -4.13 -7.41
CA VAL A 296 10.84 -3.95 -6.13
C VAL A 296 10.55 -5.20 -5.32
N ALA A 297 11.52 -6.10 -5.25
CA ALA A 297 11.43 -7.30 -4.44
C ALA A 297 10.99 -6.98 -3.02
N LYS A 298 10.39 -7.96 -2.33
CA LYS A 298 10.24 -7.88 -0.87
C LYS A 298 11.64 -7.64 -0.35
N THR A 299 11.94 -6.42 0.06
CA THR A 299 13.21 -6.04 0.66
C THR A 299 13.26 -6.63 2.05
N ALA A 300 13.26 -7.97 2.18
CA ALA A 300 13.07 -8.66 3.45
C ALA A 300 12.07 -7.93 4.37
N SER A 301 10.94 -7.47 3.81
CA SER A 301 9.99 -6.68 4.56
C SER A 301 8.54 -6.87 4.12
N VAL A 302 7.63 -6.94 5.09
CA VAL A 302 6.19 -7.27 5.02
C VAL A 302 5.74 -8.73 4.79
N ASP A 303 6.27 -9.66 5.59
CA ASP A 303 5.48 -10.79 6.13
C ASP A 303 5.41 -10.72 7.66
N ALA A 304 5.52 -9.51 8.19
CA ALA A 304 5.34 -9.27 9.61
C ALA A 304 3.92 -8.73 9.79
N GLY A 305 3.14 -9.35 10.68
CA GLY A 305 1.75 -8.97 10.96
C GLY A 305 1.58 -7.51 11.41
N LEU A 306 0.41 -7.17 12.00
CA LEU A 306 0.14 -5.84 12.55
C LEU A 306 1.37 -5.24 13.27
N PRO A 307 1.68 -3.94 13.09
CA PRO A 307 2.77 -3.25 13.77
C PRO A 307 2.86 -3.63 15.24
N LYS A 308 3.94 -4.31 15.61
CA LYS A 308 4.06 -4.95 16.91
C LYS A 308 5.48 -4.89 17.45
N ILE A 309 5.57 -4.69 18.76
CA ILE A 309 6.79 -4.82 19.55
C ILE A 309 6.60 -5.95 20.54
N LYS A 310 7.43 -7.00 20.43
CA LYS A 310 7.50 -8.07 21.42
C LYS A 310 8.69 -7.86 22.34
N ILE A 311 8.43 -7.82 23.65
CA ILE A 311 9.47 -7.71 24.67
C ILE A 311 10.03 -9.11 24.94
N ARG A 312 11.32 -9.32 24.71
CA ARG A 312 11.98 -10.57 25.14
C ARG A 312 12.35 -10.45 26.62
N LYS A 313 12.01 -11.48 27.39
CA LYS A 313 12.45 -11.62 28.79
C LYS A 313 13.95 -11.38 28.88
N ASP A 314 14.36 -10.42 29.71
CA ASP A 314 15.77 -10.03 29.92
C ASP A 314 16.54 -9.71 28.63
N GLY A 315 15.81 -9.38 27.56
CA GLY A 315 16.33 -9.22 26.21
C GLY A 315 15.85 -7.95 25.51
N PRO A 316 16.02 -7.88 24.18
CA PRO A 316 15.68 -6.70 23.38
C PRO A 316 14.18 -6.53 23.16
N TYR A 317 13.83 -5.39 22.57
CA TYR A 317 12.55 -5.21 21.90
C TYR A 317 12.66 -5.80 20.50
N ILE A 318 11.80 -6.75 20.14
CA ILE A 318 11.68 -7.28 18.79
C ILE A 318 10.58 -6.50 18.10
N VAL A 319 10.95 -5.66 17.15
CA VAL A 319 10.02 -4.91 16.33
C VAL A 319 9.68 -5.75 15.11
N SER A 320 8.41 -5.75 14.72
CA SER A 320 7.87 -6.47 13.57
C SER A 320 6.69 -5.68 12.99
N GLY A 321 6.42 -5.81 11.71
CA GLY A 321 5.28 -5.17 11.04
C GLY A 321 5.67 -3.85 10.41
N ASP A 322 6.91 -3.76 9.89
CA ASP A 322 7.42 -2.65 9.08
C ASP A 322 7.29 -1.27 9.73
N VAL A 323 7.49 -1.24 11.04
CA VAL A 323 7.48 0.00 11.81
C VAL A 323 8.77 0.77 11.50
N GLY A 324 8.64 1.94 10.85
CA GLY A 324 9.78 2.76 10.48
C GLY A 324 10.61 3.23 11.69
N LEU A 325 11.92 3.35 11.51
CA LEU A 325 12.85 3.78 12.56
C LEU A 325 13.49 5.13 12.18
N VAL A 326 13.45 6.11 13.06
CA VAL A 326 14.01 7.46 12.80
C VAL A 326 14.77 8.04 13.99
N HIS A 327 15.59 9.04 13.74
CA HIS A 327 16.13 9.88 14.80
C HIS A 327 15.20 11.04 15.13
N LYS A 328 15.05 11.37 16.43
CA LYS A 328 14.45 12.63 16.88
C LYS A 328 15.29 13.29 17.96
N THR A 329 15.58 14.57 17.80
CA THR A 329 16.34 15.34 18.79
C THR A 329 15.45 16.39 19.43
N LYS A 330 15.51 16.50 20.75
CA LYS A 330 14.76 17.53 21.47
C LYS A 330 15.42 18.88 21.25
N ILE A 331 14.67 19.83 20.69
CA ILE A 331 15.07 21.22 20.59
C ILE A 331 14.71 21.90 21.91
N SER A 332 15.72 22.46 22.57
CA SER A 332 15.55 23.22 23.81
C SER A 332 15.99 24.68 23.62
N SER A 333 15.40 25.59 24.38
CA SER A 333 15.84 26.98 24.44
C SER A 333 17.20 27.10 25.15
N ASN A 334 17.79 28.29 25.11
CA ASN A 334 19.01 28.62 25.86
C ASN A 334 18.87 28.54 27.40
N LYS A 335 17.67 28.26 27.91
CA LYS A 335 17.36 28.05 29.33
C LYS A 335 16.80 26.65 29.60
N ASP A 336 17.18 25.66 28.79
CA ASP A 336 16.79 24.25 28.91
C ASP A 336 15.27 23.99 28.86
N GLU A 337 14.52 24.92 28.23
CA GLU A 337 13.07 24.77 28.03
C GLU A 337 12.82 23.96 26.76
N ALA A 338 12.09 22.85 26.85
CA ALA A 338 11.75 22.03 25.69
C ALA A 338 10.78 22.78 24.76
N LEU A 339 11.16 22.94 23.49
CA LEU A 339 10.41 23.71 22.49
C LEU A 339 9.75 22.81 21.44
N ALA A 340 10.49 21.86 20.87
CA ALA A 340 9.99 20.98 19.82
C ALA A 340 10.83 19.70 19.71
N TRP A 341 10.34 18.75 18.91
CA TRP A 341 11.14 17.61 18.44
C TRP A 341 11.54 17.85 16.98
N GLN A 342 12.83 17.75 16.69
CA GLN A 342 13.34 17.76 15.33
C GLN A 342 13.40 16.32 14.81
N ARG A 343 12.68 16.03 13.73
CA ARG A 343 12.85 14.77 13.00
C ARG A 343 14.15 14.81 12.22
N GLY A 344 15.00 13.80 12.45
CA GLY A 344 16.23 13.57 11.74
C GLY A 344 16.06 12.54 10.62
N GLU A 345 17.17 11.93 10.24
CA GLU A 345 17.23 10.89 9.21
C GLU A 345 16.48 9.62 9.64
N GLY A 346 15.95 8.92 8.64
CA GLY A 346 15.46 7.57 8.81
C GLY A 346 16.61 6.58 8.84
N ILE A 347 16.43 5.51 9.62
CA ILE A 347 17.32 4.37 9.65
C ILE A 347 16.66 3.27 8.84
N ASP A 348 17.37 2.77 7.84
CA ASP A 348 16.92 1.62 7.06
C ASP A 348 16.91 0.36 7.94
N THR A 349 15.81 -0.38 7.90
CA THR A 349 15.57 -1.56 8.75
C THR A 349 14.80 -2.62 7.98
N ASP A 350 15.13 -3.89 8.22
CA ASP A 350 14.31 -5.02 7.77
C ASP A 350 12.90 -5.00 8.39
N SER A 351 11.97 -5.83 7.92
CA SER A 351 10.61 -5.93 8.53
C SER A 351 10.59 -6.31 10.00
N SER A 352 11.64 -6.98 10.45
CA SER A 352 11.83 -7.30 11.85
C SER A 352 13.25 -6.98 12.28
N TYR A 353 13.36 -6.23 13.36
CA TYR A 353 14.65 -5.82 13.91
C TYR A 353 14.62 -5.77 15.43
N ALA A 354 15.79 -5.93 16.05
CA ALA A 354 15.93 -5.98 17.51
C ALA A 354 16.53 -4.68 18.04
N LEU A 355 15.79 -3.92 18.83
CA LEU A 355 16.27 -2.71 19.50
C LEU A 355 16.82 -3.01 20.88
N CYS A 356 17.94 -2.35 21.21
CA CYS A 356 18.59 -2.48 22.50
C CYS A 356 17.71 -1.94 23.64
N ARG A 357 17.43 -2.80 24.63
CA ARG A 357 16.72 -2.46 25.87
C ARG A 357 17.63 -2.32 27.09
N CYS A 358 18.79 -2.97 27.07
CA CYS A 358 19.72 -3.05 28.20
C CYS A 358 20.63 -1.82 28.37
N GLY A 359 20.67 -0.90 27.40
CA GLY A 359 21.54 0.28 27.41
C GLY A 359 23.03 0.02 27.16
N ALA A 360 23.46 -1.23 26.95
CA ALA A 360 24.88 -1.60 26.88
C ALA A 360 25.37 -2.08 25.49
N SER A 361 24.48 -2.22 24.49
CA SER A 361 24.87 -2.63 23.13
C SER A 361 25.96 -1.71 22.54
N SER A 362 26.89 -2.27 21.78
CA SER A 362 27.91 -1.52 21.03
C SER A 362 27.44 -1.10 19.63
N SER A 363 26.34 -1.68 19.15
CA SER A 363 25.72 -1.37 17.85
C SER A 363 24.39 -0.63 18.01
N LYS A 364 24.28 0.21 19.05
CA LYS A 364 23.05 0.97 19.31
C LYS A 364 22.66 1.78 18.07
N PRO A 365 21.36 1.88 17.76
CA PRO A 365 20.18 1.53 18.57
C PRO A 365 19.87 0.02 18.63
N PHE A 366 20.53 -0.80 17.82
CA PHE A 366 20.24 -2.22 17.67
C PHE A 366 20.83 -3.07 18.80
N CYS A 367 20.27 -4.25 18.99
CA CYS A 367 20.74 -5.25 19.93
C CYS A 367 21.86 -6.11 19.30
N ASP A 368 23.00 -6.21 19.99
CA ASP A 368 24.16 -7.04 19.62
C ASP A 368 24.34 -8.28 20.53
N GLY A 369 23.32 -8.60 21.33
CA GLY A 369 23.35 -9.70 22.30
C GLY A 369 24.02 -9.37 23.64
N THR A 370 24.51 -8.14 23.87
CA THR A 370 25.19 -7.76 25.12
C THR A 370 24.38 -8.04 26.38
N HIS A 371 23.05 -7.92 26.31
CA HIS A 371 22.15 -8.17 27.44
C HIS A 371 22.37 -9.55 28.11
N ALA A 372 22.68 -10.59 27.33
CA ALA A 372 22.95 -11.93 27.85
C ALA A 372 24.32 -12.06 28.53
N ARG A 373 25.28 -11.17 28.22
CA ARG A 373 26.64 -11.17 28.80
C ARG A 373 26.73 -10.38 30.11
N ILE A 374 25.82 -9.42 30.31
CA ILE A 374 25.81 -8.54 31.47
C ILE A 374 24.70 -8.90 32.47
N ASP A 375 24.03 -10.04 32.26
CA ASP A 375 22.90 -10.51 33.06
C ASP A 375 21.85 -9.39 33.26
N PHE A 376 21.42 -8.78 32.16
CA PHE A 376 20.48 -7.66 32.20
C PHE A 376 19.15 -8.07 32.85
N ASP A 377 18.80 -7.43 33.96
CA ASP A 377 17.47 -7.55 34.57
C ASP A 377 16.47 -6.65 33.81
N GLY A 378 15.72 -7.30 32.93
CA GLY A 378 14.70 -6.68 32.09
C GLY A 378 13.29 -6.83 32.64
N THR A 379 13.11 -7.25 33.89
CA THR A 379 11.79 -7.51 34.49
C THR A 379 10.86 -6.30 34.31
N GLU A 380 9.71 -6.52 33.65
CA GLU A 380 8.68 -5.49 33.49
C GLU A 380 7.98 -5.20 34.83
N THR A 381 8.04 -3.95 35.27
CA THR A 381 7.48 -3.45 36.54
C THR A 381 6.33 -2.46 36.36
N ALA A 382 6.01 -2.10 35.13
CA ALA A 382 4.93 -1.17 34.81
C ALA A 382 3.56 -1.72 35.20
N ASP A 383 2.73 -0.84 35.76
CA ASP A 383 1.35 -1.10 36.12
C ASP A 383 0.54 -1.53 34.88
N ALA A 384 -0.17 -2.65 35.00
CA ALA A 384 -0.96 -3.26 33.94
C ALA A 384 -2.43 -2.78 33.91
N ASN A 385 -2.87 -1.97 34.88
CA ASN A 385 -4.21 -1.37 34.87
C ASN A 385 -4.41 -0.46 33.65
N LEU A 386 -5.66 -0.20 33.27
CA LEU A 386 -5.96 0.70 32.15
C LEU A 386 -5.66 2.16 32.52
N ILE A 387 -5.34 3.01 31.54
CA ILE A 387 -5.03 4.42 31.81
C ILE A 387 -6.16 5.14 32.55
N ILE A 388 -7.40 4.80 32.22
CA ILE A 388 -8.59 5.41 32.78
C ILE A 388 -8.69 5.21 34.31
N ASP A 389 -8.07 4.15 34.83
CA ASP A 389 -8.07 3.81 36.25
C ASP A 389 -6.95 4.52 37.03
N ARG A 390 -5.88 4.96 36.35
CA ARG A 390 -4.70 5.60 36.95
C ARG A 390 -4.60 7.11 36.71
N GLN A 391 -5.33 7.63 35.73
CA GLN A 391 -5.26 9.04 35.35
C GLN A 391 -5.88 9.98 36.40
N GLU A 392 -5.21 11.10 36.63
CA GLU A 392 -5.75 12.27 37.31
C GLU A 392 -6.47 13.15 36.29
N VAL A 393 -7.70 13.53 36.60
CA VAL A 393 -8.51 14.43 35.76
C VAL A 393 -8.36 15.87 36.27
N LEU A 394 -7.85 16.75 35.42
CA LEU A 394 -7.72 18.18 35.68
C LEU A 394 -8.79 18.94 34.90
N ASN A 395 -9.77 19.49 35.62
CA ASN A 395 -10.86 20.25 35.01
C ASN A 395 -10.50 21.73 34.85
N GLY A 396 -10.74 22.27 33.66
CA GLY A 396 -10.74 23.70 33.37
C GLY A 396 -12.07 24.12 32.75
N ASP A 397 -12.20 25.41 32.41
CA ASP A 397 -13.33 25.94 31.65
C ASP A 397 -13.27 25.52 30.18
N GLY A 398 -14.17 24.62 29.77
CA GLY A 398 -14.29 24.11 28.40
C GLY A 398 -13.13 23.25 27.90
N ILE A 399 -12.27 22.78 28.79
CA ILE A 399 -11.17 21.84 28.49
C ILE A 399 -10.88 20.98 29.73
N THR A 400 -10.68 19.69 29.52
CA THR A 400 -10.24 18.74 30.54
C THR A 400 -8.91 18.14 30.12
N VAL A 401 -7.94 18.08 31.03
CA VAL A 401 -6.64 17.41 30.79
C VAL A 401 -6.56 16.17 31.66
N ASN A 402 -6.33 15.02 31.04
CA ASN A 402 -6.09 13.77 31.75
C ASN A 402 -4.58 13.55 31.87
N SER A 403 -4.13 13.21 33.08
CA SER A 403 -2.70 13.09 33.39
C SER A 403 -2.40 11.77 34.08
N ASP A 404 -1.54 10.97 33.47
CA ASP A 404 -1.01 9.74 34.05
C ASP A 404 0.51 9.85 34.25
N HIS A 405 0.91 10.08 35.50
CA HIS A 405 2.31 10.27 35.86
C HIS A 405 3.16 9.02 35.67
N SER A 406 2.56 7.83 35.65
CA SER A 406 3.31 6.58 35.49
C SER A 406 3.99 6.51 34.11
N LEU A 407 3.38 7.11 33.08
CA LEU A 407 3.94 7.16 31.72
C LEU A 407 4.91 8.33 31.51
N CYS A 408 5.12 9.21 32.51
CA CYS A 408 5.92 10.41 32.32
C CYS A 408 7.41 10.09 32.16
N MET A 409 7.97 10.40 30.99
CA MET A 409 9.41 10.30 30.72
C MET A 409 10.20 11.57 31.07
N HIS A 410 9.52 12.58 31.63
CA HIS A 410 10.10 13.85 32.09
C HIS A 410 10.72 14.75 31.00
N ALA A 411 10.21 14.72 29.76
CA ALA A 411 10.65 15.63 28.67
C ALA A 411 10.32 17.12 28.86
N THR A 412 9.67 17.50 29.97
CA THR A 412 9.38 18.88 30.40
C THR A 412 8.50 19.77 29.51
N PHE A 413 7.96 19.31 28.38
CA PHE A 413 7.04 20.08 27.51
C PHE A 413 5.80 20.68 28.21
N CYS A 414 5.36 20.09 29.32
CA CYS A 414 4.23 20.58 30.11
C CYS A 414 4.59 21.74 31.06
N ASN A 415 5.86 22.16 31.08
CA ASN A 415 6.39 23.26 31.87
C ASN A 415 7.23 24.20 30.99
N ASN A 416 7.25 25.47 31.35
CA ASN A 416 8.21 26.42 30.81
C ASN A 416 8.75 27.36 31.89
N ASN A 417 9.58 28.32 31.48
CA ASN A 417 10.19 29.28 32.41
C ASN A 417 9.20 30.26 33.05
N ILE A 418 7.96 30.34 32.57
CA ILE A 418 6.95 31.30 33.03
C ILE A 418 5.87 30.60 33.86
N THR A 419 5.45 29.41 33.45
CA THR A 419 4.29 28.71 33.98
C THR A 419 4.39 27.18 33.79
N SER A 420 3.36 26.48 34.26
CA SER A 420 3.17 25.04 34.07
C SER A 420 1.74 24.79 33.60
N MET A 421 1.53 23.69 32.87
CA MET A 421 0.19 23.24 32.48
C MET A 421 -0.78 23.28 33.68
N ARG A 422 -0.39 22.71 34.83
CA ARG A 422 -1.23 22.70 36.04
C ARG A 422 -1.59 24.10 36.57
N ARG A 423 -0.70 25.09 36.44
CA ARG A 423 -0.97 26.48 36.85
C ARG A 423 -1.87 27.23 35.88
N LEU A 424 -1.89 26.81 34.61
CA LEU A 424 -2.74 27.41 33.58
C LEU A 424 -4.19 26.88 33.62
N MET A 425 -4.40 25.65 34.11
CA MET A 425 -5.72 25.02 34.18
C MET A 425 -6.83 25.90 34.79
N PRO A 426 -6.64 26.61 35.92
CA PRO A 426 -7.69 27.45 36.50
C PRO A 426 -8.09 28.66 35.64
N THR A 427 -7.27 29.04 34.66
CA THR A 427 -7.46 30.23 33.81
C THR A 427 -7.77 29.86 32.36
N SER A 428 -8.22 28.63 32.10
CA SER A 428 -8.43 28.10 30.75
C SER A 428 -9.63 28.70 30.00
N GLU A 429 -10.41 29.58 30.63
CA GLU A 429 -11.45 30.40 29.98
C GLU A 429 -10.84 31.29 28.88
N ASN A 430 -9.59 31.70 29.07
CA ASN A 430 -8.86 32.48 28.09
C ASN A 430 -8.42 31.59 26.91
N ILE A 431 -8.81 31.98 25.69
CA ILE A 431 -8.53 31.19 24.48
C ILE A 431 -7.03 31.02 24.22
N GLN A 432 -6.19 32.03 24.50
CA GLN A 432 -4.74 31.91 24.34
C GLN A 432 -4.15 30.91 25.34
N VAL A 433 -4.63 30.91 26.59
CA VAL A 433 -4.25 29.92 27.60
C VAL A 433 -4.68 28.52 27.17
N LYS A 434 -5.90 28.37 26.62
CA LYS A 434 -6.42 27.10 26.12
C LYS A 434 -5.58 26.55 24.95
N THR A 435 -5.23 27.38 23.97
CA THR A 435 -4.34 26.99 22.87
C THR A 435 -2.95 26.58 23.38
N GLN A 436 -2.42 27.29 24.38
CA GLN A 436 -1.15 26.92 25.00
C GLN A 436 -1.23 25.58 25.74
N LEU A 437 -2.32 25.31 26.45
CA LEU A 437 -2.56 24.03 27.11
C LEU A 437 -2.60 22.87 26.10
N VAL A 438 -3.34 23.02 25.00
CA VAL A 438 -3.40 22.02 23.91
C VAL A 438 -2.00 21.75 23.37
N SER A 439 -1.25 22.81 23.03
CA SER A 439 0.13 22.66 22.54
C SER A 439 1.03 21.92 23.54
N MET A 440 1.01 22.29 24.83
CA MET A 440 1.79 21.60 25.87
C MET A 440 1.45 20.11 25.98
N VAL A 441 0.18 19.74 25.82
CA VAL A 441 -0.30 18.35 25.89
C VAL A 441 0.11 17.56 24.64
N GLU A 442 -0.07 18.12 23.45
CA GLU A 442 0.27 17.46 22.18
C GLU A 442 1.77 17.18 22.01
N HIS A 443 2.63 18.03 22.59
CA HIS A 443 4.08 17.83 22.58
C HIS A 443 4.58 16.78 23.58
N CYS A 444 3.72 16.29 24.48
CA CYS A 444 4.09 15.23 25.43
C CYS A 444 4.35 13.91 24.70
N PRO A 445 5.60 13.40 24.63
CA PRO A 445 5.91 12.25 23.77
C PRO A 445 5.33 10.94 24.30
N SER A 446 5.26 10.76 25.61
CA SER A 446 4.85 9.49 26.21
C SER A 446 3.34 9.27 26.27
N GLY A 447 2.53 10.24 25.84
CA GLY A 447 1.07 10.16 25.95
C GLY A 447 0.59 10.22 27.40
N ALA A 448 1.44 10.62 28.35
CA ALA A 448 1.10 10.82 29.75
C ALA A 448 0.07 11.96 29.96
N LEU A 449 -0.14 12.78 28.94
CA LEU A 449 -1.14 13.85 28.91
C LEU A 449 -2.02 13.67 27.68
N THR A 450 -3.33 13.69 27.88
CA THR A 450 -4.36 13.82 26.82
C THR A 450 -5.34 14.93 27.22
N TYR A 451 -6.17 15.39 26.30
CA TYR A 451 -7.17 16.39 26.61
C TYR A 451 -8.51 16.11 25.95
N SER A 452 -9.58 16.70 26.48
CA SER A 452 -10.93 16.69 25.93
C SER A 452 -11.45 18.12 25.90
N ILE A 453 -12.28 18.45 24.93
CA ILE A 453 -12.94 19.76 24.82
C ILE A 453 -14.45 19.55 24.93
N ASP A 454 -15.14 20.40 25.68
CA ASP A 454 -16.59 20.31 25.85
C ASP A 454 -17.31 20.33 24.50
N GLY A 455 -18.19 19.35 24.28
CA GLY A 455 -18.93 19.20 23.02
C GLY A 455 -18.19 18.44 21.92
N PHE A 456 -16.96 17.96 22.17
CA PHE A 456 -16.17 17.12 21.24
C PHE A 456 -15.81 15.78 21.88
N ASP A 457 -15.13 14.93 21.10
CA ASP A 457 -14.67 13.60 21.53
C ASP A 457 -13.82 13.66 22.81
N GLN A 458 -13.91 12.59 23.60
CA GLN A 458 -13.07 12.40 24.78
C GLN A 458 -11.69 11.88 24.37
N ASN A 459 -10.61 12.40 24.97
CA ASN A 459 -9.21 12.00 24.71
C ASN A 459 -8.71 12.28 23.28
N ILE A 460 -8.76 13.55 22.88
CA ILE A 460 -8.20 14.04 21.62
C ILE A 460 -6.68 13.90 21.65
N GLU A 461 -6.14 13.34 20.57
CA GLU A 461 -4.71 13.24 20.30
C GLU A 461 -4.41 13.53 18.81
N PRO A 462 -3.22 14.04 18.48
CA PRO A 462 -2.79 14.16 17.09
C PRO A 462 -2.65 12.79 16.44
N LYS A 463 -3.09 12.67 15.18
CA LYS A 463 -2.85 11.48 14.36
C LYS A 463 -1.35 11.38 14.07
N MET A 464 -0.74 10.25 14.45
CA MET A 464 0.67 9.99 14.20
C MET A 464 0.84 8.71 13.38
N PRO A 465 1.83 8.63 12.48
CA PRO A 465 2.14 7.40 11.77
C PRO A 465 2.68 6.33 12.72
N ALA A 466 2.55 5.06 12.33
CA ALA A 466 3.21 3.95 13.01
C ALA A 466 4.73 4.03 12.79
N GLU A 467 5.47 4.50 13.80
CA GLU A 467 6.91 4.79 13.70
C GLU A 467 7.55 4.64 15.10
N ILE A 468 8.83 4.30 15.15
CA ILE A 468 9.66 4.35 16.34
C ILE A 468 10.73 5.43 16.13
N ALA A 469 10.76 6.42 17.01
CA ALA A 469 11.83 7.40 17.04
C ALA A 469 12.84 7.08 18.15
N ILE A 470 14.12 7.01 17.78
CA ILE A 470 15.24 7.02 18.70
C ILE A 470 15.45 8.46 19.13
N THR A 471 15.04 8.75 20.36
CA THR A 471 15.13 10.11 20.87
C THR A 471 16.50 10.42 21.47
N SER A 472 16.91 11.68 21.32
CA SER A 472 18.04 12.29 22.02
C SER A 472 17.54 13.54 22.74
N GLU A 473 17.86 13.65 24.03
CA GLU A 473 17.42 14.77 24.87
C GLU A 473 18.27 16.02 24.64
N ASN A 474 19.53 15.82 24.27
CA ASN A 474 20.48 16.82 23.81
C ASN A 474 21.63 16.11 23.06
N ASP A 475 22.71 16.83 22.76
CA ASP A 475 23.88 16.31 22.01
C ASP A 475 24.63 15.17 22.72
N THR A 476 24.39 14.96 24.01
CA THR A 476 25.15 14.01 24.85
C THR A 476 24.29 12.93 25.50
N ILE A 477 23.04 13.26 25.83
CA ILE A 477 22.14 12.37 26.57
C ILE A 477 21.14 11.75 25.62
N GLY A 478 21.17 10.41 25.53
CA GLY A 478 20.19 9.64 24.78
C GLY A 478 18.86 9.57 25.52
N GLY A 479 17.77 9.65 24.77
CA GLY A 479 16.40 9.46 25.26
C GLY A 479 15.84 8.05 25.00
N PRO A 480 14.57 7.82 25.39
CA PRO A 480 13.86 6.58 25.15
C PRO A 480 13.56 6.31 23.67
N LEU A 481 12.98 5.14 23.40
CA LEU A 481 12.28 4.90 22.13
C LEU A 481 10.90 5.53 22.22
N TRP A 482 10.55 6.39 21.28
CA TRP A 482 9.23 7.01 21.18
C TRP A 482 8.42 6.30 20.10
N VAL A 483 7.45 5.50 20.53
CA VAL A 483 6.60 4.66 19.69
C VAL A 483 5.30 5.41 19.41
N THR A 484 4.89 5.53 18.16
CA THR A 484 3.67 6.25 17.74
C THR A 484 2.79 5.41 16.83
N GLY A 485 1.54 5.82 16.62
CA GLY A 485 0.64 5.27 15.60
C GLY A 485 -0.02 3.94 15.95
N GLY A 486 -0.23 3.65 17.24
CA GLY A 486 -1.01 2.49 17.66
C GLY A 486 -0.28 1.14 17.53
N VAL A 487 1.05 1.14 17.59
CA VAL A 487 1.86 -0.09 17.59
C VAL A 487 1.56 -0.92 18.85
N GLU A 488 1.20 -2.19 18.67
CA GLU A 488 0.90 -3.10 19.77
C GLU A 488 2.17 -3.51 20.52
N ILE A 489 2.09 -3.68 21.84
CA ILE A 489 3.24 -4.09 22.65
C ILE A 489 2.89 -5.35 23.45
N GLU A 490 3.52 -6.47 23.12
CA GLU A 490 3.43 -7.74 23.84
C GLU A 490 4.56 -7.83 24.87
N ARG A 491 4.19 -8.04 26.15
CA ARG A 491 5.11 -8.24 27.27
C ARG A 491 5.79 -9.60 27.20
N ALA A 492 6.86 -9.80 27.99
CA ALA A 492 7.54 -11.09 28.05
C ALA A 492 6.69 -12.23 28.61
N ASP A 493 5.63 -11.92 29.36
CA ASP A 493 4.65 -12.88 29.90
C ASP A 493 3.55 -13.26 28.89
N GLY A 494 3.51 -12.62 27.71
CA GLY A 494 2.54 -12.85 26.64
C GLY A 494 1.31 -11.95 26.68
N GLU A 495 1.14 -11.16 27.75
CA GLU A 495 0.05 -10.18 27.84
C GLU A 495 0.35 -8.93 27.02
N PHE A 496 -0.71 -8.26 26.55
CA PHE A 496 -0.57 -7.02 25.80
C PHE A 496 -0.71 -5.81 26.72
N ILE A 497 0.15 -4.82 26.49
CA ILE A 497 -0.04 -3.48 27.05
C ILE A 497 -1.16 -2.79 26.26
N GLU A 498 -2.01 -2.02 26.94
CA GLU A 498 -3.01 -1.15 26.31
C GLU A 498 -2.40 -0.41 25.10
N THR A 499 -2.97 -0.63 23.91
CA THR A 499 -2.50 0.01 22.67
C THR A 499 -2.76 1.51 22.72
N ARG A 500 -1.73 2.31 22.46
CA ARG A 500 -1.79 3.78 22.55
C ARG A 500 -1.32 4.45 21.26
N ASN A 501 -1.86 5.63 20.98
CA ASN A 501 -1.40 6.47 19.88
C ASN A 501 0.07 6.90 20.03
N ARG A 502 0.56 7.06 21.27
CA ARG A 502 1.99 7.27 21.54
C ARG A 502 2.40 6.80 22.94
N VAL A 503 3.63 6.29 23.06
CA VAL A 503 4.25 5.87 24.32
C VAL A 503 5.78 5.90 24.23
N THR A 504 6.47 5.92 25.38
CA THR A 504 7.94 5.86 25.40
C THR A 504 8.49 4.65 26.15
N LEU A 505 9.36 3.88 25.50
CA LEU A 505 9.99 2.67 26.03
C LEU A 505 11.44 2.92 26.50
N CYS A 506 11.82 2.28 27.59
CA CYS A 506 13.16 2.41 28.19
C CYS A 506 14.23 1.80 27.28
N ARG A 507 15.20 2.63 26.88
CA ARG A 507 16.35 2.21 26.06
C ARG A 507 17.65 2.02 26.86
N CYS A 508 17.75 2.67 28.02
CA CYS A 508 18.97 2.71 28.83
C CYS A 508 19.11 1.57 29.85
N GLY A 509 18.10 0.71 30.01
CA GLY A 509 18.07 -0.38 31.00
C GLY A 509 17.80 0.04 32.46
N ALA A 510 17.93 1.33 32.80
CA ALA A 510 17.88 1.80 34.19
C ALA A 510 16.48 2.19 34.70
N SER A 511 15.42 2.13 33.88
CA SER A 511 14.09 2.54 34.32
C SER A 511 13.57 1.64 35.44
N LYS A 512 12.87 2.24 36.41
CA LYS A 512 12.14 1.51 37.46
C LYS A 512 10.70 1.19 37.08
N ASN A 513 10.25 1.67 35.92
CA ASN A 513 8.90 1.46 35.38
C ASN A 513 8.92 0.69 34.05
N LYS A 514 9.76 -0.35 33.94
CA LYS A 514 9.94 -1.08 32.68
C LYS A 514 8.61 -1.72 32.22
N PRO A 515 8.28 -1.71 30.93
CA PRO A 515 9.13 -1.33 29.81
C PRO A 515 9.10 0.16 29.49
N PHE A 516 8.32 0.97 30.20
CA PHE A 516 8.23 2.40 29.96
C PHE A 516 9.47 3.16 30.47
N CYS A 517 9.69 4.34 29.92
CA CYS A 517 10.71 5.26 30.40
C CYS A 517 10.17 6.14 31.53
N ASP A 518 10.90 6.22 32.64
CA ASP A 518 10.62 7.07 33.81
C ASP A 518 11.63 8.23 33.96
N GLY A 519 12.35 8.56 32.88
CA GLY A 519 13.40 9.60 32.89
C GLY A 519 14.70 9.20 33.59
N SER A 520 14.87 7.95 34.05
CA SER A 520 16.10 7.52 34.74
C SER A 520 17.38 7.70 33.91
N HIS A 521 17.28 7.74 32.58
CA HIS A 521 18.41 7.99 31.67
C HIS A 521 19.10 9.35 31.92
N HIS A 522 18.36 10.37 32.39
CA HIS A 522 18.95 11.65 32.80
C HIS A 522 19.82 11.49 34.06
N LYS A 523 19.35 10.73 35.05
CA LYS A 523 20.04 10.58 36.35
C LYS A 523 21.38 9.87 36.21
N ILE A 524 21.48 8.97 35.23
CA ILE A 524 22.70 8.21 34.96
C ILE A 524 23.54 8.81 33.84
N ASN A 525 23.15 9.97 33.28
CA ASN A 525 23.78 10.61 32.11
C ASN A 525 24.03 9.59 30.99
N TRP A 526 22.98 8.84 30.62
CA TRP A 526 23.14 7.74 29.68
C TRP A 526 23.52 8.23 28.30
N VAL A 527 24.63 7.67 27.78
CA VAL A 527 25.13 7.93 26.43
C VAL A 527 24.82 6.69 25.57
N PRO A 528 24.10 6.89 24.44
CA PRO A 528 23.71 5.82 23.53
C PRO A 528 24.85 5.35 22.62
#